data_AF-A0A9X9WPM9-F1
#
_entry.id   AF-A0A9X9WPM9-F1
#
_cell.length_a   1.000
_cell.length_b   1.000
_cell.length_c   1.000
_cell.angle_alpha   90.00
_cell.angle_beta   90.00
_cell.angle_gamma   90.00
#
_symmetry.space_group_name_H-M   'P 1'
#
loop_
_entity.id
_entity.type
_entity.pdbx_description
1 polymer ?
#
loop_
_entity_poly.entity_id
_entity_poly.type
_entity_poly.pdbx_seq_one_letter_code
_entity_poly.pdbx_strand_id
1 'polypeptide(L)' 'MGLGIIAILIGLGAAGAGAYLGFATQGVPVALPGALAGASPETVAIVMLVSGAITIVLGAVSIVRSNEY' A
#
# COMPACT_ATOMS: atom_id res chain seq x y z
N MET A 1 7.22 -8.84 18.28
CA MET A 1 6.73 -7.44 18.40
C MET A 1 7.32 -6.47 17.37
N GLY A 2 8.65 -6.31 17.25
CA GLY A 2 9.26 -5.30 16.36
C GLY A 2 8.85 -5.40 14.87
N LEU A 3 8.77 -6.61 14.32
CA LEU A 3 8.36 -6.84 12.92
C LEU A 3 6.91 -6.40 12.64
N GLY A 4 6.00 -6.57 13.61
CA GLY A 4 4.60 -6.17 13.44
C GLY A 4 4.42 -4.65 13.43
N ILE A 5 5.22 -3.91 14.21
CA ILE A 5 5.22 -2.44 14.19
C ILE A 5 5.75 -1.94 12.83
N ILE A 6 6.83 -2.54 12.32
CA ILE A 6 7.38 -2.22 10.99
C ILE A 6 6.34 -2.47 9.90
N ALA A 7 5.62 -3.60 9.95
CA ALA A 7 4.55 -3.91 9.00
C ALA A 7 3.42 -2.86 9.04
N ILE A 8 3.02 -2.41 10.24
CA ILE A 8 2.01 -1.35 10.37
C ILE A 8 2.49 -0.04 9.74
N LEU A 9 3.74 0.36 9.99
CA LEU A 9 4.29 1.61 9.44
C LEU A 9 4.44 1.56 7.91
N ILE A 10 4.91 0.43 7.37
CA ILE A 10 4.99 0.21 5.92
C ILE A 10 3.60 0.22 5.29
N GLY A 11 2.64 -0.47 5.92
CA GLY A 11 1.26 -0.52 5.44
C GLY A 11 0.57 0.85 5.47
N LEU A 12 0.84 1.66 6.50
CA LEU A 12 0.36 3.04 6.58
C LEU A 12 0.99 3.92 5.49
N GLY A 13 2.28 3.75 5.21
CA GLY A 13 2.96 4.43 4.11
C GLY A 13 2.39 4.07 2.74
N ALA A 14 2.13 2.78 2.48
CA ALA A 14 1.51 2.32 1.25
C ALA A 14 0.07 2.83 1.09
N ALA A 15 -0.73 2.81 2.16
CA ALA A 15 -2.08 3.34 2.14
C ALA A 15 -2.10 4.87 1.91
N GLY A 16 -1.17 5.59 2.54
CA GLY A 16 -0.98 7.03 2.33
C GLY A 16 -0.54 7.37 0.90
N ALA A 17 0.37 6.58 0.32
CA ALA A 17 0.79 6.73 -1.07
C ALA A 17 -0.36 6.47 -2.05
N GLY A 18 -1.18 5.45 -1.78
CA GLY A 18 -2.41 5.16 -2.55
C GLY A 18 -3.40 6.32 -2.50
N ALA A 19 -3.67 6.85 -1.30
CA ALA A 19 -4.56 8.02 -1.14
C ALA A 19 -4.01 9.26 -1.85
N TYR A 20 -2.69 9.52 -1.75
CA TYR A 20 -2.05 10.62 -2.47
C TYR A 20 -2.19 10.47 -3.99
N LEU A 21 -1.97 9.26 -4.53
CA LEU A 21 -2.18 8.98 -5.95
C LEU A 21 -3.64 9.22 -6.37
N GLY A 22 -4.61 8.78 -5.57
CA GLY A 22 -6.04 8.94 -5.88
C GLY A 22 -6.55 10.39 -5.82
N PHE A 23 -6.07 11.20 -4.87
CA PHE A 23 -6.59 12.57 -4.66
C PHE A 23 -5.72 13.66 -5.27
N ALA A 24 -4.41 13.49 -5.31
CA ALA A 24 -3.47 14.57 -5.64
C ALA A 24 -2.83 14.42 -7.03
N THR A 25 -2.84 13.22 -7.63
CA THR A 25 -2.24 13.04 -8.95
C THR A 25 -3.29 13.02 -10.06
N GLN A 26 -3.32 14.06 -10.88
CA GLN A 26 -3.90 14.02 -12.23
C GLN A 26 -2.94 13.32 -13.21
N GLY A 27 -2.32 12.22 -12.76
CA GLY A 27 -1.17 11.61 -13.40
C GLY A 27 -1.47 11.24 -14.85
N VAL A 28 -0.80 11.88 -15.80
CA VAL A 28 -0.83 11.46 -17.20
C VAL A 28 -0.07 10.14 -17.28
N PRO A 29 -0.72 9.02 -17.66
CA PRO A 29 -0.03 7.75 -17.78
C PRO A 29 1.07 7.86 -18.84
N VAL A 30 2.32 7.72 -18.41
CA VAL A 30 3.47 7.65 -19.32
C VAL A 30 3.40 6.30 -20.02
N ALA A 31 3.26 6.31 -21.35
CA ALA A 31 3.28 5.08 -22.14
C ALA A 31 4.69 4.48 -22.12
N LEU A 32 4.84 3.28 -21.56
CA LEU A 32 6.12 2.56 -21.56
C LEU A 32 6.32 1.84 -22.92
N PRO A 33 7.55 1.82 -23.46
CA PRO A 33 7.86 1.05 -24.66
C PRO A 33 7.55 -0.45 -24.45
N GLY A 34 7.00 -1.11 -25.47
CA GLY A 34 6.79 -2.57 -25.45
C GLY A 34 5.41 -3.05 -25.02
N ALA A 35 4.34 -2.26 -25.24
CA ALA A 35 2.95 -2.63 -24.93
C ALA A 35 2.69 -2.93 -23.44
N LEU A 36 3.52 -2.40 -22.54
CA LEU A 36 3.22 -2.41 -21.12
C LEU A 36 1.98 -1.54 -20.90
N ALA A 37 0.89 -2.16 -20.44
CA ALA A 37 -0.35 -1.45 -20.13
C ALA A 37 -0.05 -0.39 -19.07
N GLY A 38 -0.13 0.89 -19.46
CA GLY A 38 -0.08 1.99 -18.51
C GLY A 38 -1.29 1.85 -17.58
N ALA A 39 -1.06 1.47 -16.32
CA ALA A 39 -2.13 1.41 -15.34
C ALA A 39 -2.64 2.83 -15.08
N SER A 40 -3.96 3.01 -15.03
CA SER A 40 -4.52 4.30 -14.63
C SER A 40 -4.07 4.64 -13.20
N PRO A 41 -3.79 5.91 -12.88
CA PRO A 41 -3.40 6.32 -11.53
C PRO A 41 -4.39 5.83 -10.45
N GLU A 42 -5.68 5.81 -10.78
CA GLU A 42 -6.75 5.30 -9.93
C GLU A 42 -6.60 3.80 -9.61
N THR A 43 -6.22 2.98 -10.60
CA THR A 43 -5.94 1.55 -10.38
C THR A 43 -4.76 1.37 -9.44
N VAL A 44 -3.68 2.15 -9.62
CA VAL A 44 -2.49 2.09 -8.76
C VAL A 44 -2.82 2.54 -7.34
N ALA A 45 -3.64 3.60 -7.20
CA ALA A 45 -4.10 4.10 -5.92
C ALA A 45 -4.87 3.04 -5.11
N ILE A 46 -5.80 2.34 -5.76
CA ILE A 46 -6.60 1.27 -5.14
C ILE A 46 -5.70 0.13 -4.68
N VAL A 47 -4.79 -0.34 -5.54
CA VAL A 47 -3.88 -1.45 -5.18
C VAL A 47 -2.99 -1.07 -4.01
N MET A 48 -2.39 0.13 -4.02
CA MET A 48 -1.57 0.62 -2.91
C MET A 48 -2.36 0.72 -1.61
N LEU A 49 -3.60 1.22 -1.66
CA LEU A 49 -4.48 1.30 -0.50
C LEU A 49 -4.78 -0.08 0.08
N VAL A 50 -5.17 -1.03 -0.76
CA VAL A 50 -5.53 -2.39 -0.36
C VAL A 50 -4.31 -3.13 0.21
N SER A 51 -3.17 -3.06 -0.47
CA SER A 51 -1.93 -3.67 0.01
C SER A 51 -1.48 -3.06 1.34
N GLY A 52 -1.60 -1.74 1.49
CA GLY A 52 -1.32 -1.05 2.74
C GLY A 52 -2.22 -1.53 3.88
N ALA A 53 -3.53 -1.58 3.65
CA ALA A 53 -4.51 -2.05 4.62
C ALA A 53 -4.25 -3.50 5.07
N ILE A 54 -3.98 -4.40 4.13
CA ILE A 54 -3.65 -5.81 4.43
C ILE A 54 -2.39 -5.89 5.30
N THR A 55 -1.35 -5.10 4.96
CA THR A 55 -0.08 -5.10 5.70
C THR A 55 -0.26 -4.60 7.13
N ILE A 56 -1.11 -3.58 7.35
CA ILE A 56 -1.47 -3.10 8.69
C ILE A 56 -2.16 -4.22 9.49
N VAL A 57 -3.15 -4.90 8.90
CA VAL A 57 -3.88 -5.98 9.57
C VAL A 57 -2.94 -7.12 9.95
N LEU A 58 -2.08 -7.56 9.01
CA LEU A 58 -1.09 -8.61 9.28
C LEU A 58 -0.07 -8.19 10.36
N GLY A 59 0.36 -6.92 10.36
CA GLY A 59 1.22 -6.36 11.40
C GLY A 59 0.55 -6.37 12.77
N ALA A 60 -0.72 -5.96 12.85
CA ALA A 60 -1.49 -5.98 14.10
C ALA A 60 -1.68 -7.41 14.63
N VAL A 61 -2.05 -8.35 13.76
CA VAL A 61 -2.18 -9.79 14.12
C VAL A 61 -0.84 -10.34 14.61
N SER A 62 0.27 -9.99 13.96
CA SER A 62 1.61 -10.41 14.38
C SER A 62 1.97 -9.90 15.77
N ILE A 63 1.61 -8.66 16.13
CA ILE A 63 1.83 -8.10 17.46
C ILE A 63 1.00 -8.84 18.51
N VAL A 64 -0.29 -9.07 18.24
CA VAL A 64 -1.19 -9.79 19.17
C VAL A 64 -0.64 -11.20 19.43
N ARG A 65 -0.34 -11.95 18.38
CA ARG A 65 0.26 -13.29 18.49
C ARG A 65 1.60 -13.26 19.25
N SER A 66 2.43 -12.24 19.04
CA SER A 66 3.71 -12.10 19.76
C SER A 66 3.55 -11.78 21.25
N ASN A 67 2.38 -11.35 21.70
CA ASN A 67 2.08 -11.04 23.11
C ASN A 67 1.54 -12.28 23.85
N GLU A 68 1.04 -13.27 23.12
CA GLU A 68 0.48 -14.51 23.65
C GLU A 68 1.56 -15.58 23.95
N TYR A 69 2.80 -15.38 23.48
CA TYR A 69 3.98 -16.23 23.73
C TYR A 69 5.02 -15.47 24.54
#